data_AF-A0A7Y6A2U6-F1
#
_entry.id   AF-A0A7Y6A2U6-F1
#
_cell.length_a   1.000
_cell.length_b   1.000
_cell.length_c   1.000
_cell.angle_alpha   90.00
_cell.angle_beta   90.00
_cell.angle_gamma   90.00
#
_symmetry.space_group_name_H-M   'P 1'
#
loop_
_entity.id
_entity.type
_entity.pdbx_description
1 polymer ?
#
loop_
_entity_poly.entity_id
_entity_poly.type
_entity_poly.pdbx_seq_one_letter_code
_entity_poly.pdbx_strand_id
1 'polypeptide(L)'
;MDDARDDSTTAWHRHLELVATILLAAATVTTAWSAFQSSKWGGYSTASYSAATADRTLSNRSATLAGQQTIIDVTLFTDWLAAVNEEQGQVLPPSYVPDPTTYSGFLYERFRPEFRPALHAWLAEDPATDPEAPPSPFAMDEYVLAAAQESQRLESSADASATIAREANQRKDNYVLATVMCASVLFFCGIGGKLSSVRSRTAMIVLAGVFLLATVGVLATYPVRFG
;
A
#
# COMPACT_ATOMS: atom_id res chain seq x y z
N MET A 1 -7.81 0.40 72.67
CA MET A 1 -6.85 -0.03 71.62
C MET A 1 -7.55 -0.46 70.33
N ASP A 2 -8.89 -0.54 70.29
CA ASP A 2 -9.67 -0.83 69.07
C ASP A 2 -9.94 0.40 68.17
N ASP A 3 -10.00 1.61 68.75
CA ASP A 3 -10.39 2.83 68.02
C ASP A 3 -9.38 3.23 66.91
N ALA A 4 -8.08 3.02 67.15
CA ALA A 4 -7.03 3.33 66.18
C ALA A 4 -7.00 2.37 64.96
N ARG A 5 -7.62 1.18 65.08
CA ARG A 5 -7.65 0.18 64.00
C ARG A 5 -8.79 0.46 63.03
N ASP A 6 -9.90 1.02 63.50
CA ASP A 6 -11.09 1.38 62.71
C ASP A 6 -10.93 2.69 61.91
N ASP A 7 -10.16 3.64 62.45
CA ASP A 7 -9.81 4.87 61.72
C ASP A 7 -8.90 4.59 60.50
N SER A 8 -7.97 3.64 60.65
CA SER A 8 -7.02 3.26 59.59
C SER A 8 -7.68 2.56 58.40
N THR A 9 -8.67 1.70 58.66
CA THR A 9 -9.45 1.02 57.62
C THR A 9 -10.31 2.03 56.87
N THR A 10 -10.99 2.94 57.58
CA THR A 10 -11.84 3.98 56.99
C THR A 10 -11.05 4.96 56.12
N ALA A 11 -9.87 5.39 56.56
CA ALA A 11 -8.97 6.22 55.77
C ALA A 11 -8.49 5.49 54.51
N TRP A 12 -8.12 4.21 54.62
CA TRP A 12 -7.68 3.39 53.48
C TRP A 12 -8.77 3.21 52.42
N HIS A 13 -10.02 2.97 52.82
CA HIS A 13 -11.16 2.88 51.89
C HIS A 13 -11.33 4.17 51.08
N ARG A 14 -11.23 5.34 51.73
CA ARG A 14 -11.34 6.66 51.08
C ARG A 14 -10.22 6.92 50.08
N HIS A 15 -8.99 6.51 50.40
CA HIS A 15 -7.86 6.61 49.47
C HIS A 15 -8.07 5.69 48.25
N LEU A 16 -8.53 4.45 48.45
CA LEU A 16 -8.85 3.53 47.35
C LEU A 16 -9.98 4.07 46.46
N GLU A 17 -10.97 4.77 47.02
CA GLU A 17 -12.05 5.42 46.27
C GLU A 17 -11.55 6.56 45.39
N LEU A 18 -10.69 7.41 45.95
CA LEU A 18 -10.07 8.50 45.21
C LEU A 18 -9.22 7.95 44.05
N VAL A 19 -8.37 6.95 44.33
CA VAL A 19 -7.53 6.32 43.30
C VAL A 19 -8.38 5.67 42.21
N ALA A 20 -9.41 4.90 42.57
CA ALA A 20 -10.32 4.29 41.60
C ALA A 20 -11.01 5.35 40.73
N THR A 21 -11.45 6.46 41.31
CA THR A 21 -12.08 7.57 40.58
C THR A 21 -11.12 8.21 39.58
N ILE A 22 -9.87 8.46 39.99
CA ILE A 22 -8.81 9.00 39.13
C ILE A 22 -8.52 8.01 37.97
N LEU A 23 -8.41 6.72 38.26
CA LEU A 23 -8.19 5.69 37.23
C LEU A 23 -9.34 5.63 36.22
N LEU A 24 -10.61 5.73 36.68
CA LEU A 24 -11.77 5.82 35.77
C LEU A 24 -11.68 7.04 34.86
N ALA A 25 -11.43 8.22 35.44
CA ALA A 25 -11.36 9.47 34.70
C ALA A 25 -10.25 9.41 33.64
N ALA A 26 -9.06 8.96 34.04
CA ALA A 26 -7.93 8.78 33.13
C ALA A 26 -8.25 7.78 32.01
N ALA A 27 -8.74 6.58 32.34
CA ALA A 27 -9.10 5.57 31.34
C ALA A 27 -10.18 6.05 30.37
N THR A 28 -11.14 6.86 30.84
CA THR A 28 -12.20 7.45 30.00
C THR A 28 -11.61 8.43 28.98
N VAL A 29 -10.74 9.34 29.43
CA VAL A 29 -10.07 10.30 28.55
C VAL A 29 -9.16 9.59 27.55
N THR A 30 -8.37 8.61 28.00
CA THR A 30 -7.50 7.82 27.13
C THR A 30 -8.30 7.00 26.11
N THR A 31 -9.47 6.49 26.49
CA THR A 31 -10.41 5.81 25.56
C THR A 31 -10.89 6.76 24.48
N ALA A 32 -11.39 7.94 24.85
CA ALA A 32 -11.86 8.94 23.89
C ALA A 32 -10.75 9.39 22.93
N TRP A 33 -9.54 9.62 23.47
CA TRP A 33 -8.37 9.96 22.68
C TRP A 33 -7.97 8.86 21.69
N SER A 34 -7.97 7.61 22.15
CA SER A 34 -7.60 6.45 21.32
C SER A 34 -8.62 6.22 20.22
N ALA A 35 -9.91 6.34 20.51
CA ALA A 35 -10.97 6.26 19.50
C ALA A 35 -10.82 7.37 18.43
N PHE A 36 -10.52 8.60 18.85
CA PHE A 36 -10.28 9.72 17.93
C PHE A 36 -9.08 9.46 17.02
N GLN A 37 -7.93 9.07 17.59
CA GLN A 37 -6.72 8.79 16.80
C GLN A 37 -6.91 7.58 15.87
N SER A 38 -7.60 6.53 16.33
CA SER A 38 -7.99 5.39 15.49
C SER A 38 -8.78 5.88 14.28
N SER A 39 -9.85 6.66 14.47
CA SER A 39 -10.65 7.19 13.35
C SER A 39 -9.80 8.00 12.35
N LYS A 40 -8.86 8.83 12.83
CA LYS A 40 -7.95 9.61 11.97
C LYS A 40 -7.02 8.74 11.13
N TRP A 41 -6.35 7.77 11.76
CA TRP A 41 -5.49 6.82 11.04
C TRP A 41 -6.29 5.93 10.08
N GLY A 42 -7.53 5.57 10.45
CA GLY A 42 -8.46 4.87 9.59
C GLY A 42 -8.80 5.67 8.32
N GLY A 43 -9.16 6.95 8.46
CA GLY A 43 -9.42 7.83 7.32
C GLY A 43 -8.23 7.96 6.37
N TYR A 44 -7.02 8.10 6.91
CA TYR A 44 -5.80 8.16 6.11
C TYR A 44 -5.51 6.83 5.39
N SER A 45 -5.63 5.70 6.10
CA SER A 45 -5.51 4.38 5.51
C SER A 45 -6.49 4.19 4.35
N THR A 46 -7.76 4.56 4.53
CA THR A 46 -8.77 4.48 3.48
C THR A 46 -8.41 5.35 2.29
N ALA A 47 -8.00 6.60 2.50
CA ALA A 47 -7.59 7.49 1.41
C ALA A 47 -6.39 6.93 0.62
N SER A 48 -5.37 6.42 1.31
CA SER A 48 -4.19 5.81 0.69
C SER A 48 -4.51 4.51 -0.05
N TYR A 49 -5.40 3.66 0.47
CA TYR A 49 -5.87 2.47 -0.25
C TYR A 49 -6.70 2.84 -1.49
N SER A 50 -7.52 3.88 -1.42
CA SER A 50 -8.26 4.38 -2.58
C SER A 50 -7.31 4.88 -3.67
N ALA A 51 -6.26 5.63 -3.30
CA ALA A 51 -5.21 6.06 -4.24
C ALA A 51 -4.50 4.86 -4.89
N ALA A 52 -4.09 3.87 -4.08
CA ALA A 52 -3.47 2.64 -4.59
C ALA A 52 -4.38 1.88 -5.57
N THR A 53 -5.68 1.85 -5.31
CA THR A 53 -6.66 1.16 -6.17
C THR A 53 -6.89 1.92 -7.49
N ALA A 54 -6.92 3.26 -7.42
CA ALA A 54 -6.99 4.10 -8.61
C ALA A 54 -5.77 3.89 -9.51
N ASP A 55 -4.56 3.94 -8.94
CA ASP A 55 -3.31 3.72 -9.66
C ASP A 55 -3.23 2.30 -10.26
N ARG A 56 -3.66 1.26 -9.55
CA ARG A 56 -3.77 -0.11 -10.13
C ARG A 56 -4.73 -0.18 -11.30
N THR A 57 -5.85 0.51 -11.22
CA THR A 57 -6.83 0.56 -12.32
C THR A 57 -6.24 1.23 -13.55
N LEU A 58 -5.55 2.35 -13.36
CA LEU A 58 -4.86 3.06 -14.44
C LEU A 58 -3.70 2.23 -15.00
N SER A 59 -2.92 1.55 -14.14
CA SER A 59 -1.84 0.67 -14.57
C SER A 59 -2.36 -0.45 -15.46
N ASN A 60 -3.43 -1.14 -15.05
CA ASN A 60 -4.06 -2.20 -15.85
C ASN A 60 -4.57 -1.68 -17.20
N ARG A 61 -5.10 -0.45 -17.24
CA ARG A 61 -5.52 0.19 -18.49
C ARG A 61 -4.32 0.43 -19.41
N SER A 62 -3.21 0.94 -18.88
CA SER A 62 -1.99 1.17 -19.64
C SER A 62 -1.32 -0.14 -20.09
N ALA A 63 -1.31 -1.18 -19.25
CA ALA A 63 -0.84 -2.51 -19.62
C ALA A 63 -1.67 -3.12 -20.76
N THR A 64 -2.99 -2.97 -20.70
CA THR A 64 -3.90 -3.41 -21.77
C THR A 64 -3.60 -2.68 -23.08
N LEU A 65 -3.40 -1.36 -23.01
CA LEU A 65 -3.02 -0.56 -24.17
C LEU A 65 -1.68 -1.03 -24.75
N ALA A 66 -0.67 -1.26 -23.90
CA ALA A 66 0.63 -1.78 -24.32
C ALA A 66 0.50 -3.15 -25.02
N GLY A 67 -0.34 -4.04 -24.50
CA GLY A 67 -0.63 -5.33 -25.13
C GLY A 67 -1.28 -5.19 -26.50
N GLN A 68 -2.32 -4.34 -26.63
CA GLN A 68 -2.97 -4.06 -27.92
C GLN A 68 -2.00 -3.48 -28.95
N GLN A 69 -1.16 -2.56 -28.49
CA GLN A 69 -0.11 -1.92 -29.24
C GLN A 69 0.92 -2.93 -29.77
N THR A 70 1.41 -3.84 -28.92
CA THR A 70 2.28 -4.94 -29.35
C THR A 70 1.61 -5.84 -30.37
N ILE A 71 0.33 -6.19 -30.20
CA ILE A 71 -0.39 -7.01 -31.19
C ILE A 71 -0.48 -6.31 -32.55
N ILE A 72 -0.77 -5.00 -32.56
CA ILE A 72 -0.80 -4.20 -33.79
C ILE A 72 0.56 -4.23 -34.48
N ASP A 73 1.65 -4.03 -33.73
CA ASP A 73 2.99 -4.05 -34.32
C ASP A 73 3.40 -5.42 -34.82
N VAL A 74 3.12 -6.50 -34.08
CA VAL A 74 3.39 -7.87 -34.54
C VAL A 74 2.66 -8.16 -35.84
N THR A 75 1.38 -7.82 -35.91
CA THR A 75 0.56 -8.03 -37.12
C THR A 75 1.11 -7.24 -38.31
N LEU A 76 1.38 -5.94 -38.10
CA LEU A 76 1.91 -5.09 -39.17
C LEU A 76 3.32 -5.50 -39.57
N PHE A 77 4.14 -5.98 -38.63
CA PHE A 77 5.49 -6.49 -38.88
C PHE A 77 5.46 -7.75 -39.73
N THR A 78 4.59 -8.71 -39.41
CA THR A 78 4.47 -9.93 -40.23
C THR A 78 3.97 -9.63 -41.64
N ASP A 79 3.01 -8.72 -41.78
CA ASP A 79 2.50 -8.30 -43.10
C ASP A 79 3.58 -7.56 -43.90
N TRP A 80 4.31 -6.66 -43.25
CA TRP A 80 5.43 -5.93 -43.86
C TRP A 80 6.56 -6.88 -44.28
N LEU A 81 6.93 -7.84 -43.42
CA LEU A 81 7.98 -8.82 -43.68
C LEU A 81 7.61 -9.72 -44.87
N ALA A 82 6.34 -10.13 -44.98
CA ALA A 82 5.85 -10.86 -46.14
C ALA A 82 5.92 -10.02 -47.43
N ALA A 83 5.52 -8.74 -47.38
CA ALA A 83 5.61 -7.83 -48.52
C ALA A 83 7.07 -7.60 -48.97
N VAL A 84 7.99 -7.36 -48.03
CA VAL A 84 9.42 -7.24 -48.34
C VAL A 84 9.95 -8.52 -48.98
N ASN A 85 9.55 -9.68 -48.47
CA ASN A 85 9.96 -10.96 -49.03
C ASN A 85 9.48 -11.17 -50.48
N GLU A 86 8.24 -10.78 -50.80
CA GLU A 86 7.68 -10.84 -52.16
C GLU A 86 8.36 -9.85 -53.11
N GLU A 87 8.72 -8.66 -52.63
CA GLU A 87 9.31 -7.59 -53.43
C GLU A 87 10.83 -7.74 -53.64
N GLN A 88 11.55 -8.28 -52.65
CA GLN A 88 13.03 -8.34 -52.64
C GLN A 88 13.61 -9.75 -52.68
N GLY A 89 12.79 -10.80 -52.69
CA GLY A 89 13.22 -12.18 -52.89
C GLY A 89 13.99 -12.78 -51.70
N GLN A 90 13.41 -12.72 -50.49
CA GLN A 90 13.97 -13.22 -49.22
C GLN A 90 15.23 -12.50 -48.71
N VAL A 91 15.59 -11.35 -49.27
CA VAL A 91 16.72 -10.55 -48.78
C VAL A 91 16.19 -9.42 -47.91
N LEU A 92 16.56 -9.41 -46.63
CA LEU A 92 16.30 -8.27 -45.74
C LEU A 92 17.41 -7.23 -45.92
N PRO A 93 17.07 -5.95 -46.14
CA PRO A 93 18.08 -4.91 -46.22
C PRO A 93 18.57 -4.54 -44.81
N PRO A 94 19.86 -4.21 -44.63
CA PRO A 94 20.40 -3.79 -43.32
C PRO A 94 19.80 -2.46 -42.82
N SER A 95 19.18 -1.71 -43.73
CA SER A 95 18.39 -0.52 -43.42
C SER A 95 17.21 -0.46 -44.38
N TYR A 96 16.04 -0.10 -43.88
CA TYR A 96 14.84 0.01 -44.70
C TYR A 96 14.47 1.46 -44.99
N VAL A 97 14.28 1.79 -46.27
CA VAL A 97 13.77 3.09 -46.73
C VAL A 97 12.45 2.83 -47.45
N PRO A 98 11.32 3.42 -47.01
CA PRO A 98 10.02 3.15 -47.62
C PRO A 98 9.96 3.71 -49.05
N ASP A 99 9.58 2.86 -50.00
CA ASP A 99 9.19 3.26 -51.35
C ASP A 99 7.65 3.40 -51.42
N PRO A 100 7.10 4.59 -51.70
CA PRO A 100 5.64 4.81 -51.74
C PRO A 100 4.92 4.00 -52.84
N THR A 101 5.64 3.41 -53.79
CA THR A 101 5.09 2.56 -54.86
C THR A 101 4.96 1.09 -54.48
N THR A 102 5.55 0.69 -53.34
CA THR A 102 5.57 -0.69 -52.84
C THR A 102 4.55 -0.91 -51.73
N TYR A 103 4.09 -2.16 -51.57
CA TYR A 103 3.17 -2.48 -50.49
C TYR A 103 3.90 -2.48 -49.14
N SER A 104 5.15 -2.92 -49.11
CA SER A 104 6.01 -2.82 -47.92
C SER A 104 6.21 -1.35 -47.49
N GLY A 105 6.40 -0.41 -48.41
CA GLY A 105 6.48 1.02 -48.10
C GLY A 105 5.17 1.57 -47.53
N PHE A 106 4.04 1.17 -48.10
CA PHE A 106 2.71 1.51 -47.59
C PHE A 106 2.47 1.02 -46.14
N LEU A 107 2.90 -0.20 -45.82
CA LEU A 107 2.80 -0.77 -44.48
C LEU A 107 3.79 -0.11 -43.50
N TYR A 108 5.02 0.13 -43.95
CA TYR A 108 6.05 0.76 -43.12
C TYR A 108 5.62 2.13 -42.59
N GLU A 109 4.99 2.94 -43.43
CA GLU A 109 4.49 4.26 -43.00
C GLU A 109 3.42 4.19 -41.90
N ARG A 110 2.78 3.04 -41.72
CA ARG A 110 1.77 2.79 -40.67
C ARG A 110 2.38 2.25 -39.38
N PHE A 111 3.65 1.87 -39.37
CA PHE A 111 4.31 1.49 -38.13
C PHE A 111 4.25 2.66 -37.15
N ARG A 112 3.93 2.30 -35.91
CA ARG A 112 3.93 3.26 -34.81
C ARG A 112 5.33 3.84 -34.67
N PRO A 113 5.48 5.14 -34.37
CA PRO A 113 6.78 5.76 -34.17
C PRO A 113 7.65 5.04 -33.12
N GLU A 114 7.02 4.47 -32.09
CA GLU A 114 7.68 3.70 -31.02
C GLU A 114 8.27 2.36 -31.50
N PHE A 115 7.77 1.79 -32.61
CA PHE A 115 8.27 0.52 -33.15
C PHE A 115 9.48 0.68 -34.08
N ARG A 116 9.52 1.79 -34.85
CA ARG A 116 10.52 2.01 -35.91
C ARG A 116 11.97 1.92 -35.40
N PRO A 117 12.34 2.45 -34.21
CA PRO A 117 13.70 2.30 -33.67
C PRO A 117 14.10 0.84 -33.48
N ALA A 118 13.21 0.03 -32.91
CA ALA A 118 13.45 -1.39 -32.70
C ALA A 118 13.59 -2.16 -34.01
N LEU A 119 12.75 -1.85 -35.00
CA LEU A 119 12.87 -2.44 -36.34
C LEU A 119 14.21 -2.09 -36.99
N HIS A 120 14.63 -0.83 -36.92
CA HIS A 120 15.88 -0.38 -37.53
C HIS A 120 17.11 -0.98 -36.84
N ALA A 121 17.11 -1.01 -35.51
CA ALA A 121 18.19 -1.63 -34.75
C ALA A 121 18.27 -3.13 -35.07
N TRP A 122 17.12 -3.82 -35.12
CA TRP A 122 17.07 -5.22 -35.48
C TRP A 122 17.59 -5.51 -36.89
N LEU A 123 17.21 -4.71 -37.90
CA LEU A 123 17.74 -4.87 -39.27
C LEU A 123 19.25 -4.64 -39.36
N ALA A 124 19.80 -3.76 -38.51
CA ALA A 124 21.23 -3.46 -38.49
C ALA A 124 22.07 -4.63 -37.93
N GLU A 125 21.48 -5.53 -37.13
CA GLU A 125 22.10 -6.75 -36.62
C GLU A 125 22.12 -7.90 -37.65
N ASP A 126 21.72 -7.65 -38.89
CA ASP A 126 21.68 -8.62 -40.00
C ASP A 126 21.00 -9.97 -39.65
N PRO A 127 19.72 -9.94 -39.24
CA PRO A 127 19.00 -11.12 -38.72
C PRO A 127 18.72 -12.18 -39.79
N ALA A 128 18.99 -11.88 -41.06
CA ALA A 128 18.88 -12.84 -42.14
C ALA A 128 20.08 -13.80 -42.21
N THR A 129 21.25 -13.36 -41.76
CA THR A 129 22.50 -14.13 -41.92
C THR A 129 23.23 -14.39 -40.60
N ASP A 130 23.09 -13.52 -39.60
CA ASP A 130 23.69 -13.70 -38.28
C ASP A 130 22.77 -14.54 -37.36
N PRO A 131 23.18 -15.75 -36.97
CA PRO A 131 22.40 -16.58 -36.05
C PRO A 131 22.35 -16.05 -34.61
N GLU A 132 23.26 -15.15 -34.21
CA GLU A 132 23.27 -14.52 -32.89
C GLU A 132 22.40 -13.26 -32.82
N ALA A 133 21.91 -12.78 -33.97
CA ALA A 133 21.01 -11.63 -34.02
C ALA A 133 19.73 -11.90 -33.21
N PRO A 134 19.16 -10.87 -32.55
CA PRO A 134 17.90 -11.03 -31.83
C PRO A 134 16.80 -11.60 -32.75
N PRO A 135 15.91 -12.48 -32.24
CA PRO A 135 14.98 -13.23 -33.10
C PRO A 135 13.89 -12.37 -33.75
N SER A 136 13.65 -11.16 -33.25
CA SER A 136 12.71 -10.19 -33.83
C SER A 136 12.95 -8.80 -33.24
N PRO A 137 12.40 -7.74 -33.84
CA PRO A 137 12.42 -6.39 -33.26
C PRO A 137 11.84 -6.32 -31.85
N PHE A 138 10.93 -7.23 -31.49
CA PHE A 138 10.28 -7.27 -30.17
C PHE A 138 11.19 -7.79 -29.05
N ALA A 139 12.34 -8.36 -29.40
CA ALA A 139 13.37 -8.78 -28.45
C ALA A 139 14.47 -7.72 -28.25
N MET A 140 14.38 -6.59 -28.95
CA MET A 140 15.34 -5.50 -28.87
C MET A 140 15.07 -4.62 -27.64
N ASP A 141 16.14 -4.08 -27.05
CA ASP A 141 16.04 -3.11 -25.94
C ASP A 141 15.36 -1.80 -26.40
N GLU A 142 15.44 -1.47 -27.68
CA GLU A 142 14.78 -0.32 -28.30
C GLU A 142 13.26 -0.47 -28.41
N TYR A 143 12.71 -1.68 -28.23
CA TYR A 143 11.27 -1.89 -28.26
C TYR A 143 10.61 -1.46 -26.95
N VAL A 144 10.43 -0.15 -26.84
CA VAL A 144 9.95 0.50 -25.63
C VAL A 144 8.61 1.18 -25.88
N LEU A 145 7.58 0.68 -25.20
CA LEU A 145 6.24 1.28 -25.27
C LEU A 145 6.01 2.26 -24.13
N ALA A 146 5.58 3.48 -24.46
CA ALA A 146 5.21 4.48 -23.48
C ALA A 146 4.09 3.99 -22.54
N ALA A 147 3.13 3.22 -23.08
CA ALA A 147 2.06 2.61 -22.30
C ALA A 147 2.56 1.55 -21.30
N ALA A 148 3.61 0.79 -21.65
CA ALA A 148 4.21 -0.19 -20.74
C ALA A 148 4.96 0.51 -19.59
N GLN A 149 5.74 1.56 -19.91
CA GLN A 149 6.41 2.37 -18.89
C GLN A 149 5.41 3.04 -17.94
N GLU A 150 4.33 3.58 -18.48
CA GLU A 150 3.29 4.22 -17.66
C GLU A 150 2.61 3.20 -16.73
N SER A 151 2.35 1.98 -17.21
CA SER A 151 1.84 0.90 -16.36
C SER A 151 2.77 0.59 -15.18
N GLN A 152 4.08 0.43 -15.43
CA GLN A 152 5.07 0.17 -14.38
C GLN A 152 5.19 1.34 -13.38
N ARG A 153 5.14 2.59 -13.87
CA ARG A 153 5.17 3.79 -13.03
C ARG A 153 3.96 3.84 -12.10
N LEU A 154 2.77 3.57 -12.63
CA LEU A 154 1.52 3.55 -11.87
C LEU A 154 1.49 2.39 -10.86
N GLU A 155 2.02 1.22 -11.23
CA GLU A 155 2.14 0.09 -10.31
C GLU A 155 3.06 0.44 -9.12
N SER A 156 4.21 1.06 -9.40
CA SER A 156 5.12 1.54 -8.35
C SER A 156 4.46 2.58 -7.43
N SER A 157 3.67 3.50 -7.99
CA SER A 157 2.89 4.49 -7.23
C SER A 157 1.81 3.82 -6.35
N ALA A 158 1.15 2.80 -6.88
CA ALA A 158 0.16 2.03 -6.14
C ALA A 158 0.77 1.30 -4.94
N ASP A 159 1.95 0.72 -5.10
CA ASP A 159 2.64 0.00 -4.04
C ASP A 159 3.18 0.91 -2.95
N ALA A 160 3.66 2.10 -3.31
CA ALA A 160 4.00 3.15 -2.35
C ALA A 160 2.76 3.55 -1.52
N SER A 161 1.64 3.84 -2.19
CA SER A 161 0.38 4.20 -1.54
C SER A 161 -0.18 3.07 -0.66
N ALA A 162 -0.08 1.82 -1.10
CA ALA A 162 -0.52 0.65 -0.33
C ALA A 162 0.36 0.41 0.91
N THR A 163 1.65 0.71 0.84
CA THR A 163 2.56 0.63 1.99
C THR A 163 2.21 1.67 3.04
N ILE A 164 1.99 2.92 2.63
CA ILE A 164 1.50 4.00 3.50
C ILE A 164 0.16 3.59 4.15
N ALA A 165 -0.76 3.01 3.37
CA ALA A 165 -2.05 2.57 3.87
C ALA A 165 -1.92 1.48 4.94
N ARG A 166 -1.04 0.49 4.73
CA ARG A 166 -0.80 -0.59 5.72
C ARG A 166 -0.23 -0.05 7.03
N GLU A 167 0.76 0.84 6.96
CA GLU A 167 1.32 1.47 8.16
C GLU A 167 0.26 2.29 8.92
N ALA A 168 -0.56 3.05 8.19
CA ALA A 168 -1.67 3.79 8.76
C ALA A 168 -2.70 2.88 9.43
N ASN A 169 -3.06 1.77 8.77
CA ASN A 169 -3.98 0.78 9.34
C ASN A 169 -3.42 0.15 10.62
N GLN A 170 -2.12 -0.19 10.64
CA GLN A 170 -1.49 -0.72 11.84
C GLN A 170 -1.52 0.28 13.00
N ARG A 171 -1.27 1.57 12.73
CA ARG A 171 -1.41 2.63 13.73
C ARG A 171 -2.84 2.74 14.24
N LYS A 172 -3.84 2.69 13.35
CA LYS A 172 -5.26 2.64 13.73
C LYS A 172 -5.54 1.46 14.67
N ASP A 173 -5.12 0.26 14.30
CA ASP A 173 -5.35 -0.96 15.08
C ASP A 173 -4.69 -0.88 16.47
N ASN A 174 -3.50 -0.28 16.56
CA ASN A 174 -2.82 -0.01 17.83
C ASN A 174 -3.63 0.89 18.78
N TYR A 175 -4.30 1.93 18.27
CA TYR A 175 -5.20 2.76 19.07
C TYR A 175 -6.51 2.03 19.45
N VAL A 176 -6.99 1.10 18.61
CA VAL A 176 -8.11 0.21 18.98
C VAL A 176 -7.70 -0.67 20.17
N LEU A 177 -6.50 -1.25 20.15
CA LEU A 177 -5.99 -2.04 21.27
C LEU A 177 -5.93 -1.22 22.57
N ALA A 178 -5.45 0.02 22.51
CA ALA A 178 -5.43 0.92 23.67
C ALA A 178 -6.84 1.16 24.24
N THR A 179 -7.84 1.28 23.38
CA THR A 179 -9.26 1.40 23.78
C THR A 179 -9.74 0.16 24.54
N VAL A 180 -9.38 -1.04 24.06
CA VAL A 180 -9.73 -2.31 24.72
C VAL A 180 -9.05 -2.44 26.09
N MET A 181 -7.78 -2.02 26.20
CA MET A 181 -7.07 -2.02 27.47
C MET A 181 -7.71 -1.05 28.48
N CYS A 182 -8.08 0.16 28.04
CA CYS A 182 -8.82 1.10 28.88
C CYS A 182 -10.20 0.56 29.31
N ALA A 183 -10.91 -0.17 28.44
CA ALA A 183 -12.15 -0.83 28.82
C ALA A 183 -11.95 -1.85 29.94
N SER A 184 -10.83 -2.56 29.96
CA SER A 184 -10.44 -3.46 31.06
C SER A 184 -10.18 -2.69 32.36
N VAL A 185 -9.52 -1.53 32.28
CA VAL A 185 -9.31 -0.64 33.44
C VAL A 185 -10.65 -0.16 34.01
N LEU A 186 -11.55 0.33 33.17
CA LEU A 186 -12.89 0.77 33.56
C LEU A 186 -13.69 -0.36 34.23
N PHE A 187 -13.60 -1.57 33.68
CA PHE A 187 -14.23 -2.76 34.23
C PHE A 187 -13.70 -3.10 35.63
N PHE A 188 -12.39 -3.19 35.80
CA PHE A 188 -11.78 -3.54 37.09
C PHE A 188 -12.05 -2.50 38.17
N CYS A 189 -11.98 -1.21 37.83
CA CYS A 189 -12.33 -0.17 38.80
C CYS A 189 -13.84 -0.14 39.11
N GLY A 190 -14.70 -0.36 38.11
CA GLY A 190 -16.16 -0.39 38.28
C GLY A 190 -16.66 -1.55 39.15
N ILE A 191 -16.08 -2.74 39.02
CA ILE A 191 -16.38 -3.89 39.88
C ILE A 191 -15.68 -3.77 41.23
N GLY A 192 -14.43 -3.31 41.25
CA GLY A 192 -13.64 -3.15 42.47
C GLY A 192 -14.34 -2.29 43.52
N GLY A 193 -15.10 -1.28 43.10
CA GLY A 193 -15.90 -0.43 44.00
C GLY A 193 -17.05 -1.14 44.72
N LYS A 194 -17.51 -2.30 44.24
CA LYS A 194 -18.65 -3.05 44.80
C LYS A 194 -18.26 -4.20 45.74
N LEU A 195 -16.97 -4.50 45.85
CA LEU A 195 -16.48 -5.62 46.65
C LEU A 195 -16.33 -5.21 48.13
N SER A 196 -16.92 -6.00 49.03
CA SER A 196 -16.85 -5.78 50.48
C SER A 196 -15.49 -6.14 51.09
N SER A 197 -14.71 -7.00 50.42
CA SER A 197 -13.38 -7.40 50.88
C SER A 197 -12.31 -6.41 50.42
N VAL A 198 -11.61 -5.81 51.38
CA VAL A 198 -10.49 -4.87 51.15
C VAL A 198 -9.38 -5.49 50.29
N ARG A 199 -9.10 -6.78 50.46
CA ARG A 199 -8.08 -7.50 49.67
C ARG A 199 -8.48 -7.60 48.20
N SER A 200 -9.72 -7.98 47.92
CA SER A 200 -10.22 -8.10 46.55
C SER A 200 -10.34 -6.74 45.87
N ARG A 201 -10.77 -5.70 46.60
CA ARG A 201 -10.81 -4.30 46.13
C ARG A 201 -9.41 -3.79 45.77
N THR A 202 -8.43 -4.03 46.63
CA THR A 202 -7.04 -3.62 46.40
C THR A 202 -6.45 -4.34 45.18
N ALA A 203 -6.68 -5.66 45.05
CA ALA A 203 -6.20 -6.43 43.90
C ALA A 203 -6.74 -5.91 42.56
N MET A 204 -8.04 -5.56 42.49
CA MET A 204 -8.65 -4.98 41.29
C MET A 204 -8.08 -3.60 40.94
N ILE A 205 -7.87 -2.74 41.93
CA ILE A 205 -7.28 -1.39 41.71
C ILE A 205 -5.83 -1.50 41.23
N VAL A 206 -5.03 -2.40 41.82
CA VAL A 206 -3.65 -2.65 41.38
C VAL A 206 -3.63 -3.15 39.93
N LEU A 207 -4.49 -4.13 39.60
CA LEU A 207 -4.58 -4.65 38.24
C LEU A 207 -4.98 -3.56 37.24
N ALA A 208 -5.98 -2.74 37.58
CA ALA A 208 -6.39 -1.60 36.76
C ALA A 208 -5.25 -0.58 36.56
N GLY A 209 -4.50 -0.28 37.62
CA GLY A 209 -3.32 0.59 37.54
C GLY A 209 -2.24 0.04 36.61
N VAL A 210 -1.95 -1.26 36.69
CA VAL A 210 -0.98 -1.93 35.79
C VAL A 210 -1.43 -1.84 34.33
N PHE A 211 -2.70 -2.15 34.03
CA PHE A 211 -3.24 -2.04 32.68
C PHE A 211 -3.19 -0.60 32.15
N LEU A 212 -3.53 0.39 32.97
CA LEU A 212 -3.50 1.80 32.57
C LEU A 212 -2.07 2.26 32.28
N LEU A 213 -1.11 1.93 33.16
CA LEU A 213 0.30 2.28 32.97
C LEU A 213 0.88 1.61 31.72
N ALA A 214 0.56 0.34 31.47
CA ALA A 214 0.95 -0.35 30.24
C ALA A 214 0.36 0.34 29.01
N THR A 215 -0.92 0.71 29.06
CA THR A 215 -1.61 1.40 27.95
C THR A 215 -0.99 2.76 27.65
N VAL A 216 -0.73 3.56 28.69
CA VAL A 216 -0.09 4.88 28.55
C VAL A 216 1.35 4.75 28.05
N GLY A 217 2.12 3.79 28.57
CA GLY A 217 3.48 3.52 28.12
C GLY A 217 3.53 3.14 26.64
N VAL A 218 2.60 2.31 26.20
CA VAL A 218 2.46 1.91 24.79
C VAL A 218 2.02 3.10 23.93
N LEU A 219 1.00 3.85 24.35
CA LEU A 219 0.52 5.04 23.63
C LEU A 219 1.60 6.14 23.49
N ALA A 220 2.45 6.32 24.49
CA ALA A 220 3.54 7.30 24.45
C ALA A 220 4.58 7.00 23.35
N THR A 221 4.66 5.75 22.88
CA THR A 221 5.54 5.36 21.77
C THR A 221 4.88 5.48 20.40
N TYR A 222 3.57 5.72 20.35
CA TYR A 222 2.83 5.74 19.09
C TYR A 222 2.83 7.12 18.43
N PRO A 223 3.00 7.19 17.10
CA PRO A 223 2.93 8.46 16.39
C PRO A 223 1.52 9.05 16.48
N VAL A 224 1.47 10.33 16.83
CA VAL A 224 0.23 11.11 16.96
C VAL A 224 0.05 11.94 15.71
N ARG A 225 -1.17 11.98 15.17
CA ARG A 225 -1.49 12.86 14.04
C ARG A 225 -2.35 14.03 14.51
N PHE A 226 -1.87 15.24 14.20
CA PHE A 226 -2.61 16.49 14.31
C PHE A 226 -2.70 17.07 12.89
N GLY A 227 -3.92 17.24 12.36
CA GLY A 227 -4.14 17.66 10.97
C GLY A 227 -4.13 16.50 10.00
#